data_AF-A0A5U3ETB2-F1
#
_entry.id   AF-A0A5U3ETB2-F1
#
_cell.length_a   1.000
_cell.length_b   1.000
_cell.length_c   1.000
_cell.angle_alpha   90.00
_cell.angle_beta   90.00
_cell.angle_gamma   90.00
#
_symmetry.space_group_name_H-M   'P 1'
#
loop_
_entity.id
_entity.type
_entity.pdbx_description
1 polymer ?
#
loop_
_entity_poly.entity_id
_entity_poly.type
_entity_poly.pdbx_seq_one_letter_code
_entity_poly.pdbx_strand_id
1 'polypeptide(L)'
;HHLNTGAVRKALDNAIAVAESRNGRLIDKPDLKTAMKYWHSQASRIGLTGAYSPHSLRYAWAQDAIRHYLAQGFSDKEALAQTAMDLGHGDGRGQYVRLVYGREIVL
;
A
#
# COMPACT_ATOMS: atom_id res chain seq x y z
N HIS A 1 3.07 -13.55 -13.53
CA HIS A 1 1.68 -13.12 -13.24
C HIS A 1 1.57 -11.65 -13.64
N HIS A 2 1.11 -11.34 -14.85
CA HIS A 2 1.14 -9.96 -15.36
C HIS A 2 -0.15 -9.23 -14.97
N LEU A 3 0.00 -8.10 -14.27
CA LEU A 3 -1.09 -7.16 -13.98
C LEU A 3 -1.72 -6.68 -15.28
N ASN A 4 -3.06 -6.61 -15.34
CA ASN A 4 -3.75 -6.00 -16.46
C ASN A 4 -3.59 -4.46 -16.38
N THR A 5 -2.62 -3.93 -17.12
CA THR A 5 -2.27 -2.51 -17.10
C THR A 5 -3.41 -1.60 -17.54
N GLY A 6 -4.25 -2.04 -18.47
CA GLY A 6 -5.44 -1.31 -18.89
C GLY A 6 -6.47 -1.18 -17.78
N ALA A 7 -6.72 -2.27 -17.04
CA ALA A 7 -7.63 -2.25 -15.90
C ALA A 7 -7.10 -1.37 -14.75
N VAL A 8 -5.79 -1.43 -14.47
CA VAL A 8 -5.14 -0.58 -13.46
C VAL A 8 -5.25 0.90 -13.83
N ARG A 9 -4.94 1.26 -15.08
CA ARG A 9 -5.08 2.64 -15.55
C ARG A 9 -6.51 3.15 -15.39
N LYS A 10 -7.51 2.37 -15.83
CA LYS A 10 -8.92 2.72 -15.67
C LYS A 10 -9.32 2.92 -14.21
N ALA A 11 -8.80 2.09 -13.29
CA ALA A 11 -9.06 2.24 -11.87
C ALA A 11 -8.46 3.54 -11.31
N LEU A 12 -7.25 3.91 -11.74
CA LEU A 12 -6.60 5.16 -11.36
C LEU A 12 -7.35 6.39 -11.90
N ASP A 13 -7.71 6.40 -13.18
CA ASP A 13 -8.45 7.51 -13.79
C ASP A 13 -9.78 7.76 -13.07
N ASN A 14 -10.50 6.69 -12.74
CA ASN A 14 -11.73 6.76 -11.95
C ASN A 14 -11.48 7.31 -10.54
N ALA A 15 -10.40 6.88 -9.87
CA ALA A 15 -10.06 7.33 -8.53
C ALA A 15 -9.70 8.83 -8.51
N ILE A 16 -8.96 9.30 -9.51
CA ILE A 16 -8.62 10.72 -9.69
C ILE A 16 -9.89 11.55 -9.89
N ALA A 17 -10.75 11.17 -10.83
CA ALA A 17 -12.01 11.89 -11.08
C ALA A 17 -12.91 11.96 -9.83
N VAL A 18 -12.98 10.86 -9.06
CA VAL A 18 -13.70 10.83 -7.79
C VAL A 18 -13.07 11.79 -6.77
N ALA A 19 -11.74 11.79 -6.63
CA ALA A 19 -11.05 12.66 -5.70
C ALA A 19 -11.24 14.15 -6.06
N GLU A 20 -11.13 14.51 -7.34
CA GLU A 20 -11.36 15.88 -7.84
C GLU A 20 -12.77 16.37 -7.49
N SER A 21 -13.79 15.53 -7.66
CA SER A 21 -15.18 15.86 -7.28
C SER A 21 -15.41 16.01 -5.77
N ARG A 22 -14.44 15.63 -4.94
CA ARG A 22 -14.56 15.50 -3.46
C ARG A 22 -13.49 16.30 -2.71
N ASN A 23 -13.00 17.39 -3.30
CA ASN A 23 -11.93 18.23 -2.75
C ASN A 23 -10.66 17.42 -2.42
N GLY A 24 -10.24 16.58 -3.36
CA GLY A 24 -9.04 15.74 -3.25
C GLY A 24 -9.20 14.46 -2.44
N ARG A 25 -10.43 14.08 -2.02
CA ARG A 25 -10.66 12.92 -1.14
C ARG A 25 -11.34 11.77 -1.86
N LEU A 26 -10.72 10.58 -1.81
CA LEU A 26 -11.37 9.36 -2.30
C LEU A 26 -12.59 8.97 -1.46
N ILE A 27 -12.50 9.18 -0.15
CA ILE A 27 -13.57 8.91 0.80
C ILE A 27 -13.96 10.23 1.45
N ASP A 28 -15.11 10.76 1.04
CA ASP A 28 -15.66 11.98 1.62
C ASP A 28 -16.49 11.64 2.85
N LYS A 29 -15.84 11.71 4.01
CA LYS A 29 -16.44 11.55 5.34
C LYS A 29 -16.00 12.71 6.23
N PRO A 30 -16.80 13.06 7.25
CA PRO A 30 -16.56 14.24 8.08
C PRO A 30 -15.26 14.16 8.89
N ASP A 31 -14.80 12.95 9.21
CA ASP A 31 -13.60 12.73 10.01
C ASP A 31 -12.87 11.44 9.59
N LEU A 32 -11.61 11.34 10.00
CA LEU A 32 -10.73 10.21 9.67
C LEU A 32 -11.28 8.86 10.17
N LYS A 33 -11.84 8.83 11.39
CA LYS A 33 -12.36 7.59 12.00
C LYS A 33 -13.52 7.04 11.18
N THR A 34 -14.44 7.90 10.77
CA THR A 34 -15.58 7.54 9.93
C THR A 34 -15.13 7.11 8.53
N ALA A 35 -14.13 7.78 7.96
CA ALA A 35 -13.53 7.39 6.68
C ALA A 35 -12.90 5.99 6.73
N MET A 36 -12.10 5.72 7.77
CA MET A 36 -11.48 4.41 7.99
C MET A 36 -12.52 3.31 8.18
N LYS A 37 -13.57 3.55 8.99
CA LYS A 37 -14.66 2.58 9.18
C LYS A 37 -15.36 2.26 7.87
N TYR A 38 -15.66 3.28 7.07
CA TYR A 38 -16.26 3.09 5.75
C TYR A 38 -15.37 2.22 4.85
N TRP A 39 -14.07 2.55 4.76
CA TRP A 39 -13.12 1.77 3.98
C TRP A 39 -13.04 0.31 4.42
N HIS A 40 -12.88 0.03 5.71
CA HIS A 40 -12.84 -1.33 6.24
C HIS A 40 -14.11 -2.13 5.93
N SER A 41 -15.27 -1.49 6.02
CA SER A 41 -16.55 -2.11 5.66
C SER A 41 -16.61 -2.44 4.17
N GLN A 42 -16.17 -1.52 3.29
CA GLN A 42 -16.11 -1.77 1.85
C GLN A 42 -15.13 -2.90 1.51
N ALA A 43 -13.93 -2.90 2.10
CA ALA A 43 -12.93 -3.94 1.92
C ALA A 43 -13.47 -5.31 2.33
N SER A 44 -14.13 -5.40 3.49
CA SER A 44 -14.74 -6.64 3.95
C SER A 44 -15.85 -7.11 3.02
N ARG A 45 -16.68 -6.19 2.50
CA ARG A 45 -17.78 -6.49 1.57
C ARG A 45 -17.30 -7.10 0.25
N ILE A 46 -16.10 -6.75 -0.20
CA ILE A 46 -15.50 -7.32 -1.42
C ILE A 46 -14.59 -8.53 -1.13
N GLY A 47 -14.62 -9.08 0.10
CA GLY A 47 -13.90 -10.30 0.46
C GLY A 47 -12.46 -10.09 0.94
N LEU A 48 -12.02 -8.85 1.18
CA LEU A 48 -10.70 -8.60 1.79
C LEU A 48 -10.75 -8.84 3.30
N THR A 49 -10.78 -10.11 3.69
CA THR A 49 -10.86 -10.57 5.09
C THR A 49 -9.88 -11.71 5.34
N GLY A 50 -9.61 -12.02 6.61
CA GLY A 50 -8.73 -13.11 7.02
C GLY A 50 -7.35 -13.01 6.37
N ALA A 51 -6.91 -14.09 5.72
CA ALA A 51 -5.62 -14.16 5.02
C ALA A 51 -5.44 -13.09 3.94
N TYR A 52 -6.53 -12.61 3.32
CA TYR A 52 -6.53 -11.58 2.27
C TYR A 52 -7.00 -10.22 2.80
N SER A 53 -6.83 -9.97 4.09
CA SER A 53 -7.16 -8.68 4.68
C SER A 53 -6.33 -7.55 4.08
N PRO A 54 -6.78 -6.28 4.16
CA PRO A 54 -5.97 -5.15 3.73
C PRO A 54 -4.61 -5.04 4.42
N HIS A 55 -4.49 -5.58 5.65
CA HIS A 55 -3.23 -5.66 6.35
C HIS A 55 -2.27 -6.65 5.67
N SER A 56 -2.76 -7.83 5.31
CA SER A 56 -1.99 -8.84 4.56
C SER A 56 -1.56 -8.32 3.18
N LEU A 57 -2.44 -7.58 2.48
CA LEU A 57 -2.07 -6.96 1.21
C LEU A 57 -0.94 -5.94 1.38
N ARG A 58 -0.97 -5.13 2.44
CA ARG A 58 0.11 -4.19 2.74
C ARG A 58 1.44 -4.92 2.98
N TYR A 59 1.41 -6.06 3.66
CA TYR A 59 2.59 -6.90 3.87
C TYR A 59 3.14 -7.44 2.56
N ALA A 60 2.30 -8.08 1.75
CA ALA A 60 2.71 -8.62 0.45
C ALA A 60 3.31 -7.53 -0.45
N TRP A 61 2.64 -6.38 -0.53
CA TRP A 61 3.13 -5.24 -1.31
C TRP A 61 4.48 -4.73 -0.79
N ALA A 62 4.65 -4.56 0.52
CA ALA A 62 5.90 -4.07 1.10
C ALA A 62 7.06 -5.04 0.83
N GLN A 63 6.80 -6.34 0.88
CA GLN A 63 7.81 -7.33 0.55
C GLN A 63 8.19 -7.33 -0.94
N ASP A 64 7.20 -7.18 -1.82
CA ASP A 64 7.44 -7.03 -3.27
C ASP A 64 8.24 -5.76 -3.57
N ALA A 65 7.94 -4.64 -2.91
CA ALA A 65 8.67 -3.38 -3.04
C ALA A 65 10.14 -3.54 -2.61
N ILE A 66 10.40 -4.16 -1.45
CA ILE A 66 11.76 -4.43 -0.99
C ILE A 66 12.52 -5.28 -2.02
N ARG A 67 11.92 -6.40 -2.47
CA ARG A 67 12.54 -7.26 -3.49
C ARG A 67 12.81 -6.51 -4.80
N HIS A 68 11.90 -5.63 -5.21
CA HIS A 68 12.05 -4.81 -6.40
C HIS A 68 13.27 -3.88 -6.30
N TYR A 69 13.42 -3.15 -5.19
CA TYR A 69 14.55 -2.23 -5.00
C TYR A 69 15.88 -2.97 -4.88
N LEU A 70 15.91 -4.11 -4.19
CA LEU A 70 17.11 -4.96 -4.13
C LEU A 70 17.51 -5.46 -5.54
N ALA A 71 16.53 -5.88 -6.35
CA ALA A 71 16.79 -6.30 -7.73
C ALA A 71 17.28 -5.15 -8.64
N GLN A 72 17.04 -3.90 -8.25
CA GLN A 72 17.59 -2.70 -8.91
C GLN A 72 19.00 -2.32 -8.41
N GLY A 73 19.57 -3.07 -7.46
CA GLY A 73 20.92 -2.86 -6.94
C GLY A 73 21.00 -1.93 -5.72
N PHE A 74 19.87 -1.62 -5.08
CA PHE A 74 19.85 -0.85 -3.84
C PHE A 74 20.47 -1.70 -2.72
N SER A 75 21.18 -1.06 -1.78
CA SER A 75 21.51 -1.72 -0.52
C SER A 75 20.25 -1.98 0.31
N ASP A 76 20.30 -2.93 1.25
CA ASP A 76 19.17 -3.19 2.16
C ASP A 76 18.69 -1.93 2.86
N LYS A 77 19.62 -1.06 3.26
CA LYS A 77 19.29 0.20 3.94
C LYS A 77 18.45 1.10 3.03
N GLU A 78 18.85 1.23 1.76
CA GLU A 78 18.15 2.06 0.77
C GLU A 78 16.80 1.45 0.38
N ALA A 79 16.76 0.14 0.13
CA ALA A 79 15.53 -0.58 -0.20
C ALA A 79 14.48 -0.47 0.93
N LEU A 80 14.91 -0.61 2.19
CA LEU A 80 14.05 -0.46 3.36
C LEU A 80 13.60 0.99 3.57
N ALA A 81 14.49 1.97 3.36
CA ALA A 81 14.15 3.38 3.47
C ALA A 81 13.14 3.81 2.40
N GLN A 82 13.34 3.37 1.14
CA GLN A 82 12.42 3.66 0.05
C GLN A 82 11.05 3.02 0.29
N THR A 83 11.02 1.76 0.70
CA THR A 83 9.75 1.10 1.06
C THR A 83 9.04 1.82 2.20
N ALA A 84 9.78 2.34 3.19
CA ALA A 84 9.19 3.13 4.28
C ALA A 84 8.61 4.47 3.79
N MET A 85 9.27 5.14 2.85
CA MET A 85 8.77 6.36 2.20
C MET A 85 7.45 6.10 1.47
N ASP A 86 7.39 5.02 0.68
CA ASP A 86 6.21 4.68 -0.10
C ASP A 86 5.01 4.25 0.77
N LEU A 87 5.28 3.65 1.94
CA LEU A 87 4.26 3.39 2.98
C LEU A 87 3.79 4.66 3.71
N GLY A 88 4.42 5.81 3.47
CA GLY A 88 4.15 7.06 4.15
C GLY A 88 4.70 7.12 5.58
N HIS A 89 5.71 6.30 5.91
CA HIS A 89 6.35 6.29 7.23
C HIS A 89 7.53 7.26 7.35
N GLY A 90 8.05 7.75 6.22
CA GLY A 90 9.30 8.50 6.14
C GLY A 90 10.54 7.59 6.03
N ASP A 91 11.67 8.16 5.64
CA ASP A 91 12.93 7.47 5.36
C ASP A 91 13.63 6.92 6.61
N GLY A 92 13.40 7.54 7.78
CA GLY A 92 13.92 7.09 9.09
C GLY A 92 13.32 5.79 9.64
N ARG A 93 12.41 5.12 8.91
CA ARG A 93 11.67 3.94 9.40
C ARG A 93 12.09 2.62 8.75
N GLY A 94 13.23 2.55 8.08
CA GLY A 94 13.73 1.31 7.47
C GLY A 94 13.89 0.12 8.45
N GLN A 95 14.30 0.38 9.70
CA GLN A 95 14.39 -0.68 10.72
C GLN A 95 13.01 -1.20 11.15
N TYR A 96 12.00 -0.33 11.21
CA TYR A 96 10.61 -0.74 11.46
C TYR A 96 10.11 -1.61 10.32
N VAL A 97 10.35 -1.20 9.07
CA VAL A 97 9.95 -1.98 7.88
C VAL A 97 10.58 -3.37 7.90
N ARG A 98 11.87 -3.48 8.27
CA ARG A 98 12.55 -4.78 8.42
C ARG A 98 11.86 -5.70 9.42
N LEU A 99 11.58 -5.18 10.62
CA LEU A 99 11.00 -5.98 11.72
C LEU A 99 9.55 -6.40 11.46
N VAL A 100 8.80 -5.53 10.77
CA VAL A 100 7.36 -5.69 10.57
C VAL A 100 7.06 -6.43 9.27
N TYR A 101 7.67 -6.02 8.15
CA TYR A 101 7.37 -6.56 6.82
C TYR A 101 8.45 -7.50 6.27
N GLY A 102 9.71 -7.34 6.68
CA GLY A 102 10.86 -8.03 6.10
C GLY A 102 11.15 -9.44 6.62
N ARG A 103 10.33 -10.01 7.52
CA ARG A 103 10.62 -11.32 8.16
C ARG A 103 10.76 -12.49 7.18
N GLU A 104 10.14 -12.38 6.00
CA GLU A 104 10.15 -13.41 4.95
C GLU A 104 11.14 -13.08 3.82
N ILE A 105 11.93 -12.01 3.97
CA ILE A 105 12.92 -11.56 2.99
C ILE A 105 14.30 -11.79 3.57
N VAL A 106 15.17 -12.48 2.81
CA VAL A 106 16.59 -12.54 3.12
C VAL A 106 17.19 -11.20 2.69
N LEU A 107 17.54 -10.40 3.70
CA LEU A 107 18.25 -9.12 3.56
C LEU A 107 19.72 -9.37 3.88
#